data_AF-A0A1J5DBL3-F1
#
_entry.id   AF-A0A1J5DBL3-F1
#
_cell.length_a   1.000
_cell.length_b   1.000
_cell.length_c   1.000
_cell.angle_alpha   90.00
_cell.angle_beta   90.00
_cell.angle_gamma   90.00
#
_symmetry.space_group_name_H-M   'P 1'
#
loop_
_entity.id
_entity.type
_entity.pdbx_description
1 polymer ?
#
loop_
_entity_poly.entity_id
_entity_poly.type
_entity_poly.pdbx_seq_one_letter_code
_entity_poly.pdbx_strand_id
1 'polypeptide(L)'
;MIGSRFAGQVHRMSCIIGNMGSSVFPADLPSAVCAMNSSRARAILASLNPGVHFEVGDVNRLPLFPIANADQIFATVEAAFTLHESHREPSVEFLHPGPSPWRHAQAWAQLAVDRPDGAPLPDYLEQLDPEPPTDHLSFALGVALGRFKAPGSGSEGVIDPAKDDLSTALPAGLLFLDGTLDAEDFSRDSLGHPAAAPLRAAWGTFAKGSPLSLRGEGGRGGEVRSLRKVLSLDFFGVHKGMYENRPIHWPLSSSNKTFVAWVNIHRLDDQTLRVLQADHLQPALNRLEGELNDLRAAREGADAKAARAAEARYAKVSKAREELAAFISRVEQCADRGAPVTDPNPKKCPPREQDARYAPDLDDGVMLNSAALWPLLEPQWKDPKKWWAELSKADGRKDYDWSHLAMRYWPRRVDAKCQADPSLGVAHGCFWKYHPERAWAWELRLQDEIGGDFRIEEAPYEPKGLIGSRGFDLNAESPRRGDAEGFLLGSGDEAGDRAHRAVWILEHPVEALAAVEKEAIRRMGRGEKKKLVSELALLESGLWSGHAAEVWELELRLSEKQGAELRIVAPDEGEARAAFELANPGKVKGRAALLKDLVVSGGLFGEEGDEGDDAELEDVEESEEDE
;
A
#
# COMPACT_ATOMS: atom_id res chain seq x y z
N MET A 1 -4.15 -14.31 20.40
CA MET A 1 -3.15 -14.80 21.38
C MET A 1 -2.20 -13.67 21.75
N ILE A 2 -2.16 -13.29 23.04
CA ILE A 2 -1.37 -12.15 23.55
C ILE A 2 -0.16 -12.71 24.30
N GLY A 3 1.07 -12.31 23.97
CA GLY A 3 2.26 -12.87 24.64
C GLY A 3 2.36 -12.52 26.14
N SER A 4 2.98 -13.38 26.94
CA SER A 4 3.18 -13.13 28.40
C SER A 4 4.00 -11.88 28.76
N ARG A 5 4.70 -11.30 27.78
CA ARG A 5 5.43 -10.02 27.87
C ARG A 5 4.69 -8.87 27.18
N PHE A 6 3.36 -8.92 27.11
CA PHE A 6 2.59 -7.88 26.44
C PHE A 6 2.91 -6.49 26.98
N ALA A 7 2.71 -5.51 26.11
CA ALA A 7 2.71 -4.10 26.43
C ALA A 7 1.47 -3.48 25.77
N GLY A 8 0.81 -2.56 26.47
CA GLY A 8 -0.28 -1.78 25.90
C GLY A 8 0.28 -0.64 25.06
N GLN A 9 -0.28 -0.41 23.88
CA GLN A 9 0.05 0.71 23.01
C GLN A 9 -1.22 1.51 22.70
N VAL A 10 -1.08 2.79 22.39
CA VAL A 10 -2.20 3.65 22.00
C VAL A 10 -2.04 4.02 20.54
N HIS A 11 -3.13 3.87 19.77
CA HIS A 11 -3.21 4.34 18.40
C HIS A 11 -3.68 5.80 18.38
N ARG A 12 -2.90 6.69 17.77
CA ARG A 12 -3.24 8.13 17.62
C ARG A 12 -4.33 8.40 16.61
N MET A 13 -4.39 7.55 15.58
CA MET A 13 -5.30 7.67 14.46
C MET A 13 -6.32 6.56 14.53
N SER A 14 -7.53 6.82 14.03
CA SER A 14 -8.49 5.76 13.77
C SER A 14 -7.88 4.73 12.84
N CYS A 15 -7.89 3.47 13.27
CA CYS A 15 -7.29 2.37 12.52
C CYS A 15 -8.21 1.16 12.55
N ILE A 16 -8.16 0.37 11.48
CA ILE A 16 -8.81 -0.94 11.42
C ILE A 16 -7.87 -1.92 12.12
N ILE A 17 -8.42 -2.69 13.06
CA ILE A 17 -7.68 -3.62 13.89
C ILE A 17 -8.18 -5.03 13.60
N GLY A 18 -7.30 -5.86 13.03
CA GLY A 18 -7.59 -7.27 12.81
C GLY A 18 -7.53 -8.10 14.09
N ASN A 19 -8.01 -9.34 14.02
CA ASN A 19 -8.03 -10.30 15.14
C ASN A 19 -6.65 -10.55 15.80
N MET A 20 -5.54 -10.38 15.06
CA MET A 20 -4.19 -10.53 15.58
C MET A 20 -3.70 -9.33 16.41
N GLY A 21 -4.39 -8.19 16.38
CA GLY A 21 -4.08 -7.00 17.16
C GLY A 21 -5.06 -6.80 18.32
N SER A 22 -5.01 -7.66 19.34
CA SER A 22 -5.95 -7.57 20.48
C SER A 22 -5.99 -6.17 21.09
N SER A 23 -7.18 -5.56 21.12
CA SER A 23 -7.37 -4.15 21.47
C SER A 23 -8.53 -3.96 22.44
N VAL A 24 -8.43 -2.91 23.25
CA VAL A 24 -9.48 -2.48 24.19
C VAL A 24 -9.84 -1.03 23.91
N PHE A 25 -11.08 -0.64 24.22
CA PHE A 25 -11.62 0.69 23.89
C PHE A 25 -12.03 1.44 25.18
N PRO A 26 -11.06 1.87 26.02
CA PRO A 26 -11.36 2.56 27.27
C PRO A 26 -11.78 4.01 27.01
N ALA A 27 -12.61 4.57 27.90
CA ALA A 27 -12.95 5.99 27.88
C ALA A 27 -11.77 6.90 28.29
N ASP A 28 -10.83 6.37 29.09
CA ASP A 28 -9.63 7.06 29.57
C ASP A 28 -8.39 6.30 29.10
N LEU A 29 -7.78 6.80 28.02
CA LEU A 29 -6.59 6.19 27.40
C LEU A 29 -5.36 6.25 28.33
N PRO A 30 -4.97 7.42 28.91
CA PRO A 30 -3.82 7.50 29.81
C PRO A 30 -3.89 6.51 30.98
N SER A 31 -5.02 6.42 31.66
CA SER A 31 -5.17 5.51 32.81
C SER A 31 -5.08 4.05 32.37
N ALA A 32 -5.77 3.68 31.29
CA ALA A 32 -5.77 2.30 30.80
C ALA A 32 -4.37 1.85 30.34
N VAL A 33 -3.68 2.64 29.51
CA VAL A 33 -2.35 2.27 29.02
C VAL A 33 -1.31 2.21 30.13
N CYS A 34 -1.37 3.13 31.10
CA CYS A 34 -0.49 3.07 32.27
C CYS A 34 -0.76 1.83 33.11
N ALA A 35 -2.04 1.54 33.42
CA ALA A 35 -2.40 0.36 34.20
C ALA A 35 -1.95 -0.94 33.51
N MET A 36 -2.23 -1.09 32.21
CA MET A 36 -1.87 -2.28 31.42
C MET A 36 -0.36 -2.49 31.29
N ASN A 37 0.44 -1.42 31.31
CA ASN A 37 1.90 -1.52 31.24
C ASN A 37 2.58 -1.69 32.62
N SER A 38 1.82 -1.72 33.71
CA SER A 38 2.38 -1.97 35.04
C SER A 38 2.81 -3.43 35.22
N SER A 39 3.85 -3.64 36.01
CA SER A 39 4.26 -4.95 36.51
C SER A 39 3.13 -5.65 37.28
N ARG A 40 2.29 -4.87 37.99
CA ARG A 40 1.10 -5.38 38.69
C ARG A 40 0.10 -6.03 37.73
N ALA A 41 -0.22 -5.37 36.61
CA ALA A 41 -1.13 -5.93 35.61
C ALA A 41 -0.59 -7.24 35.01
N ARG A 42 0.71 -7.27 34.67
CA ARG A 42 1.37 -8.49 34.19
C ARG A 42 1.35 -9.61 35.22
N ALA A 43 1.59 -9.29 36.49
CA ALA A 43 1.54 -10.28 37.58
C ALA A 43 0.12 -10.85 37.78
N ILE A 44 -0.91 -10.00 37.69
CA ILE A 44 -2.32 -10.45 37.78
C ILE A 44 -2.66 -11.38 36.63
N LEU A 45 -2.36 -11.00 35.38
CA LEU A 45 -2.65 -11.86 34.23
C LEU A 45 -1.88 -13.17 34.28
N ALA A 46 -0.60 -13.15 34.66
CA ALA A 46 0.18 -14.36 34.88
C ALA A 46 -0.38 -15.25 36.00
N SER A 47 -1.08 -14.67 36.99
CA SER A 47 -1.73 -15.44 38.05
C SER A 47 -3.09 -16.01 37.62
N LEU A 48 -3.82 -15.30 36.75
CA LEU A 48 -5.09 -15.75 36.18
C LEU A 48 -4.87 -16.87 35.16
N ASN A 49 -3.83 -16.75 34.32
CA ASN A 49 -3.46 -17.73 33.32
C ASN A 49 -1.92 -17.90 33.28
N PRO A 50 -1.35 -18.93 33.93
CA PRO A 50 0.10 -19.14 34.02
C PRO A 50 0.75 -19.69 32.72
N GLY A 51 0.12 -19.49 31.57
CA GLY A 51 0.60 -19.91 30.25
C GLY A 51 1.69 -19.01 29.65
N VAL A 52 2.13 -19.36 28.44
CA VAL A 52 3.07 -18.51 27.65
C VAL A 52 2.36 -17.36 26.93
N HIS A 53 1.03 -17.38 26.92
CA HIS A 53 0.16 -16.39 26.31
C HIS A 53 -1.14 -16.23 27.10
N PHE A 54 -1.83 -15.11 26.86
CA PHE A 54 -3.14 -14.76 27.37
C PHE A 54 -4.16 -14.74 26.22
N GLU A 55 -5.41 -15.09 26.54
CA GLU A 55 -6.55 -14.93 25.65
C GLU A 55 -7.24 -13.56 25.88
N VAL A 56 -8.09 -13.15 24.94
CA VAL A 56 -8.86 -11.90 25.07
C VAL A 56 -9.73 -11.92 26.33
N GLY A 57 -10.31 -13.08 26.66
CA GLY A 57 -11.08 -13.28 27.89
C GLY A 57 -10.26 -13.09 29.17
N ASP A 58 -8.96 -13.38 29.16
CA ASP A 58 -8.07 -13.16 30.31
C ASP A 58 -7.82 -11.66 30.51
N VAL A 59 -7.55 -10.94 29.43
CA VAL A 59 -7.35 -9.48 29.47
C VAL A 59 -8.63 -8.75 29.87
N ASN A 60 -9.80 -9.25 29.44
CA ASN A 60 -11.08 -8.70 29.88
C ASN A 60 -11.33 -8.83 31.39
N ARG A 61 -10.63 -9.77 32.06
CA ARG A 61 -10.68 -9.95 33.52
C ARG A 61 -9.64 -9.12 34.26
N LEU A 62 -8.74 -8.42 33.57
CA LEU A 62 -7.74 -7.57 34.19
C LEU A 62 -8.43 -6.38 34.88
N PRO A 63 -8.36 -6.26 36.22
CA PRO A 63 -8.91 -5.10 36.90
C PRO A 63 -8.11 -3.86 36.50
N LEU A 64 -8.80 -2.85 35.99
CA LEU A 64 -8.23 -1.53 35.83
C LEU A 64 -8.14 -0.85 37.19
N PHE A 65 -6.98 -0.28 37.48
CA PHE A 65 -6.71 0.44 38.72
C PHE A 65 -6.09 1.79 38.40
N PRO A 66 -6.36 2.81 39.21
CA PRO A 66 -5.82 4.14 38.96
C PRO A 66 -4.30 4.13 39.10
N ILE A 67 -3.62 4.74 38.14
CA ILE A 67 -2.20 5.10 38.24
C ILE A 67 -2.14 6.61 38.46
N ALA A 68 -1.57 7.04 39.59
CA ALA A 68 -1.40 8.46 39.85
C ALA A 68 -0.55 9.13 38.76
N ASN A 69 -0.93 10.33 38.33
CA ASN A 69 -0.25 11.09 37.27
C ASN A 69 -0.24 10.39 35.90
N ALA A 70 -1.21 9.49 35.60
CA ALA A 70 -1.30 8.81 34.31
C ALA A 70 -1.27 9.79 33.12
N ASP A 71 -2.02 10.89 33.18
CA ASP A 71 -2.02 11.93 32.15
C ASP A 71 -0.64 12.52 31.89
N GLN A 72 0.12 12.82 32.95
CA GLN A 72 1.46 13.39 32.84
C GLN A 72 2.47 12.39 32.29
N ILE A 73 2.38 11.12 32.71
CA ILE A 73 3.21 10.02 32.19
C ILE A 73 2.93 9.83 30.69
N PHE A 74 1.66 9.72 30.34
CA PHE A 74 1.21 9.56 28.96
C PHE A 74 1.69 10.71 28.09
N ALA A 75 1.42 11.96 28.48
CA ALA A 75 1.83 13.14 27.72
C ALA A 75 3.35 13.22 27.50
N THR A 76 4.14 12.79 28.50
CA THR A 76 5.62 12.78 28.39
C THR A 76 6.09 11.74 27.37
N VAL A 77 5.53 10.53 27.43
CA VAL A 77 5.84 9.45 26.47
C VAL A 77 5.36 9.83 25.08
N GLU A 78 4.17 10.42 24.95
CA GLU A 78 3.61 10.86 23.68
C GLU A 78 4.48 11.93 23.02
N ALA A 79 4.94 12.94 23.76
CA ALA A 79 5.86 13.96 23.24
C ALA A 79 7.19 13.34 22.78
N ALA A 80 7.76 12.43 23.57
CA ALA A 80 8.98 11.71 23.22
C ALA A 80 8.81 10.80 21.98
N PHE A 81 7.64 10.17 21.83
CA PHE A 81 7.29 9.36 20.67
C PHE A 81 7.16 10.21 19.41
N THR A 82 6.49 11.37 19.47
CA THR A 82 6.38 12.29 18.32
C THR A 82 7.77 12.70 17.83
N LEU A 83 8.66 13.09 18.73
CA LEU A 83 10.03 13.47 18.35
C LEU A 83 10.83 12.29 17.80
N HIS A 84 10.60 11.08 18.30
CA HIS A 84 11.22 9.87 17.76
C HIS A 84 10.76 9.58 16.33
N GLU A 85 9.46 9.57 16.10
CA GLU A 85 8.89 9.28 14.78
C GLU A 85 9.25 10.37 13.77
N SER A 86 9.36 11.64 14.17
CA SER A 86 9.86 12.70 13.28
C SER A 86 11.32 12.52 12.86
N HIS A 87 12.09 11.69 13.57
CA HIS A 87 13.48 11.37 13.25
C HIS A 87 13.68 9.99 12.62
N ARG A 88 12.64 9.16 12.51
CA ARG A 88 12.72 7.79 12.03
C ARG A 88 12.28 7.70 10.57
N GLU A 89 13.21 7.47 9.64
CA GLU A 89 12.94 7.53 8.18
C GLU A 89 11.72 6.71 7.70
N PRO A 90 11.47 5.47 8.21
CA PRO A 90 10.28 4.70 7.84
C PRO A 90 8.94 5.26 8.37
N SER A 91 8.97 6.28 9.23
CA SER A 91 7.76 6.89 9.79
C SER A 91 7.06 7.79 8.80
N VAL A 92 5.74 7.86 8.90
CA VAL A 92 4.92 8.85 8.18
C VAL A 92 5.08 10.26 8.73
N GLU A 93 5.56 10.39 9.98
CA GLU A 93 5.83 11.68 10.64
C GLU A 93 7.26 12.19 10.37
N PHE A 94 8.07 11.44 9.62
CA PHE A 94 9.49 11.73 9.41
C PHE A 94 9.74 13.09 8.75
N LEU A 95 10.67 13.86 9.34
CA LEU A 95 11.11 15.16 8.85
C LEU A 95 12.56 15.12 8.38
N HIS A 96 13.46 14.71 9.28
CA HIS A 96 14.90 14.59 9.05
C HIS A 96 15.51 13.69 10.14
N PRO A 97 16.69 13.09 9.92
CA PRO A 97 17.37 12.32 10.97
C PRO A 97 17.77 13.23 12.14
N GLY A 98 17.67 12.70 13.36
CA GLY A 98 18.01 13.42 14.58
C GLY A 98 17.98 12.52 15.82
N PRO A 99 18.47 13.03 16.96
CA PRO A 99 18.61 12.24 18.17
C PRO A 99 17.25 12.01 18.83
N SER A 100 17.09 10.95 19.62
CA SER A 100 15.78 10.54 20.13
C SER A 100 15.75 10.30 21.64
N PRO A 101 14.74 10.80 22.37
CA PRO A 101 14.55 10.50 23.78
C PRO A 101 13.84 9.16 24.04
N TRP A 102 13.39 8.45 23.01
CA TRP A 102 12.36 7.41 23.12
C TRP A 102 12.69 6.31 24.12
N ARG A 103 13.88 5.72 24.03
CA ARG A 103 14.33 4.65 24.94
C ARG A 103 14.37 5.12 26.40
N HIS A 104 14.81 6.36 26.63
CA HIS A 104 14.88 6.96 27.96
C HIS A 104 13.49 7.28 28.51
N ALA A 105 12.59 7.81 27.67
CA ALA A 105 11.19 8.05 28.03
C ALA A 105 10.46 6.74 28.39
N GLN A 106 10.65 5.67 27.62
CA GLN A 106 10.09 4.35 27.93
C GLN A 106 10.61 3.81 29.27
N ALA A 107 11.92 3.91 29.53
CA ALA A 107 12.51 3.47 30.79
C ALA A 107 11.99 4.28 31.98
N TRP A 108 11.89 5.61 31.83
CA TRP A 108 11.30 6.49 32.85
C TRP A 108 9.83 6.16 33.09
N ALA A 109 9.04 5.96 32.03
CA ALA A 109 7.61 5.66 32.15
C ALA A 109 7.37 4.33 32.87
N GLN A 110 8.20 3.31 32.61
CA GLN A 110 8.13 2.05 33.34
C GLN A 110 8.38 2.27 34.84
N LEU A 111 9.40 3.04 35.21
CA LEU A 111 9.66 3.39 36.62
C LEU A 111 8.53 4.22 37.23
N ALA A 112 7.93 5.13 36.45
CA ALA A 112 6.83 5.97 36.91
C ALA A 112 5.57 5.15 37.17
N VAL A 113 5.22 4.21 36.31
CA VAL A 113 4.04 3.34 36.47
C VAL A 113 4.22 2.33 37.59
N ASP A 114 5.42 1.77 37.76
CA ASP A 114 5.73 0.76 38.79
C ASP A 114 6.12 1.35 40.16
N ARG A 115 6.04 2.66 40.32
CA ARG A 115 6.42 3.30 41.59
C ARG A 115 5.49 2.85 42.74
N PRO A 116 6.00 2.78 43.99
CA PRO A 116 5.17 2.46 45.14
C PRO A 116 3.98 3.43 45.31
N ASP A 117 2.86 2.93 45.79
CA ASP A 117 1.67 3.74 46.06
C ASP A 117 2.00 4.91 47.01
N GLY A 118 1.63 6.12 46.61
CA GLY A 118 1.90 7.36 47.36
C GLY A 118 3.30 7.96 47.16
N ALA A 119 4.19 7.29 46.41
CA ALA A 119 5.47 7.88 46.03
C ALA A 119 5.28 9.03 45.01
N PRO A 120 6.07 10.12 45.11
CA PRO A 120 6.02 11.20 44.13
C PRO A 120 6.41 10.69 42.73
N LEU A 121 5.90 11.34 41.69
CA LEU A 121 6.30 11.06 40.31
C LEU A 121 7.80 11.36 40.16
N PRO A 122 8.62 10.44 39.61
CA PRO A 122 10.03 10.72 39.34
C PRO A 122 10.20 11.84 38.31
N ASP A 123 11.18 12.73 38.52
CA ASP A 123 11.50 13.76 37.55
C ASP A 123 11.92 13.15 36.20
N TYR A 124 11.29 13.61 35.12
CA TYR A 124 11.73 13.28 33.77
C TYR A 124 12.85 14.22 33.35
N LEU A 125 14.06 13.66 33.21
CA LEU A 125 15.22 14.35 32.65
C LEU A 125 15.45 13.81 31.24
N GLU A 126 15.20 14.66 30.25
CA GLU A 126 15.38 14.29 28.85
C GLU A 126 16.85 13.90 28.58
N GLN A 127 17.02 12.74 27.95
CA GLN A 127 18.29 12.23 27.48
C GLN A 127 18.09 11.72 26.07
N LEU A 128 18.94 12.19 25.15
CA LEU A 128 18.81 11.89 23.74
C LEU A 128 19.84 10.84 23.34
N ASP A 129 19.37 9.72 22.78
CA ASP A 129 20.23 8.76 22.10
C ASP A 129 20.61 9.33 20.72
N PRO A 130 21.90 9.29 20.33
CA PRO A 130 22.35 9.79 19.04
C PRO A 130 21.91 8.86 17.90
N GLU A 131 21.59 9.45 16.76
CA GLU A 131 21.31 8.74 15.52
C GLU A 131 22.59 8.21 14.85
N PRO A 132 22.54 7.05 14.17
CA PRO A 132 23.69 6.54 13.45
C PRO A 132 24.00 7.43 12.22
N PRO A 133 25.28 7.61 11.85
CA PRO A 133 25.67 8.40 10.67
C PRO A 133 25.07 7.94 9.35
N THR A 134 24.60 6.69 9.28
CA THR A 134 23.94 6.11 8.12
C THR A 134 22.59 6.75 7.81
N ASP A 135 21.90 7.27 8.83
CA ASP A 135 20.57 7.86 8.67
C ASP A 135 20.67 9.18 7.92
N HIS A 136 21.71 9.97 8.19
CA HIS A 136 22.05 11.18 7.43
C HIS A 136 22.36 10.87 5.96
N LEU A 137 23.05 9.77 5.69
CA LEU A 137 23.37 9.37 4.32
C LEU A 137 22.12 8.87 3.56
N SER A 138 21.27 8.09 4.23
CA SER A 138 20.00 7.60 3.69
C SER A 138 19.04 8.75 3.38
N PHE A 139 18.86 9.64 4.34
CA PHE A 139 18.06 10.85 4.17
C PHE A 139 18.57 11.70 2.99
N ALA A 140 19.88 11.96 2.91
CA ALA A 140 20.43 12.76 1.82
C ALA A 140 20.32 12.07 0.45
N LEU A 141 20.37 10.73 0.40
CA LEU A 141 20.05 9.97 -0.82
C LEU A 141 18.57 10.15 -1.17
N GLY A 142 17.67 10.04 -0.19
CA GLY A 142 16.25 10.27 -0.35
C GLY A 142 15.93 11.69 -0.84
N VAL A 143 16.62 12.72 -0.34
CA VAL A 143 16.50 14.10 -0.86
C VAL A 143 16.93 14.17 -2.32
N ALA A 144 18.09 13.60 -2.67
CA ALA A 144 18.57 13.60 -4.05
C ALA A 144 17.62 12.86 -5.01
N LEU A 145 17.00 11.77 -4.57
CA LEU A 145 16.01 11.00 -5.34
C LEU A 145 14.61 11.64 -5.35
N GLY A 146 14.38 12.72 -4.59
CA GLY A 146 13.09 13.40 -4.53
C GLY A 146 12.05 12.72 -3.64
N ARG A 147 12.49 11.98 -2.61
CA ARG A 147 11.63 11.38 -1.58
C ARG A 147 11.40 12.32 -0.40
N PHE A 148 12.41 13.08 -0.01
CA PHE A 148 12.35 13.99 1.14
C PHE A 148 12.67 15.42 0.73
N LYS A 149 12.06 16.38 1.42
CA LYS A 149 12.37 17.81 1.28
C LYS A 149 13.73 18.09 1.91
N ALA A 150 14.51 18.98 1.30
CA ALA A 150 15.79 19.39 1.86
C ALA A 150 15.59 20.14 3.20
N PRO A 151 16.51 19.97 4.18
CA PRO A 151 16.44 20.69 5.45
C PRO A 151 16.38 22.20 5.27
N GLY A 152 15.58 22.89 6.09
CA GLY A 152 15.46 24.35 6.06
C GLY A 152 14.67 24.93 4.86
N SER A 153 13.97 24.09 4.08
CA SER A 153 13.10 24.51 2.98
C SER A 153 11.78 25.16 3.42
N GLY A 154 11.53 25.30 4.73
CA GLY A 154 10.31 25.89 5.30
C GLY A 154 9.14 24.90 5.46
N SER A 155 9.20 23.76 4.79
CA SER A 155 8.34 22.58 5.02
C SER A 155 9.21 21.32 4.90
N GLU A 156 9.44 20.61 6.00
CA GLU A 156 10.27 19.41 6.01
C GLU A 156 9.42 18.13 5.88
N GLY A 157 10.08 17.00 5.62
CA GLY A 157 9.44 15.69 5.55
C GLY A 157 9.25 15.14 4.14
N VAL A 158 8.25 14.26 4.00
CA VAL A 158 8.02 13.47 2.79
C VAL A 158 7.45 14.33 1.66
N ILE A 159 8.01 14.17 0.47
CA ILE A 159 7.50 14.78 -0.77
C ILE A 159 6.29 13.99 -1.27
N ASP A 160 5.22 14.69 -1.63
CA ASP A 160 4.12 14.20 -2.46
C ASP A 160 4.41 14.55 -3.92
N PRO A 161 4.83 13.58 -4.77
CA PRO A 161 5.21 13.86 -6.15
C PRO A 161 4.08 14.43 -7.01
N ALA A 162 2.81 14.30 -6.59
CA ALA A 162 1.67 14.84 -7.31
C ALA A 162 1.40 16.32 -6.99
N LYS A 163 1.97 16.86 -5.90
CA LYS A 163 1.65 18.20 -5.39
C LYS A 163 2.88 19.09 -5.18
N ASP A 164 3.99 18.51 -4.76
CA ASP A 164 5.20 19.23 -4.39
C ASP A 164 6.13 19.50 -5.58
N ASP A 165 6.97 20.53 -5.46
CA ASP A 165 8.01 20.84 -6.44
C ASP A 165 9.20 19.86 -6.34
N LEU A 166 9.56 19.28 -7.48
CA LEU A 166 10.62 18.29 -7.64
C LEU A 166 11.87 18.85 -8.32
N SER A 167 11.90 20.15 -8.61
CA SER A 167 12.99 20.83 -9.33
C SER A 167 14.36 20.72 -8.65
N THR A 168 14.37 20.49 -7.33
CA THR A 168 15.58 20.36 -6.51
C THR A 168 16.12 18.93 -6.46
N ALA A 169 15.35 17.95 -6.94
CA ALA A 169 15.73 16.54 -7.00
C ALA A 169 16.42 16.18 -8.33
N LEU A 170 16.98 14.97 -8.39
CA LEU A 170 17.50 14.42 -9.64
C LEU A 170 16.36 14.17 -10.64
N PRO A 171 16.58 14.43 -11.95
CA PRO A 171 15.63 14.05 -13.00
C PRO A 171 15.23 12.58 -12.88
N ALA A 172 13.93 12.29 -13.04
CA ALA A 172 13.32 10.97 -12.85
C ALA A 172 13.62 10.29 -11.49
N GLY A 173 14.09 11.04 -10.48
CA GLY A 173 14.46 10.48 -9.17
C GLY A 173 15.57 9.43 -9.28
N LEU A 174 16.55 9.66 -10.16
CA LEU A 174 17.56 8.67 -10.52
C LEU A 174 18.99 9.14 -10.25
N LEU A 175 19.73 8.35 -9.47
CA LEU A 175 21.16 8.56 -9.21
C LEU A 175 21.98 7.45 -9.89
N PHE A 176 22.59 7.74 -11.03
CA PHE A 176 23.51 6.86 -11.73
C PHE A 176 24.95 7.02 -11.22
N LEU A 177 25.61 5.90 -10.97
CA LEU A 177 26.98 5.79 -10.48
C LEU A 177 27.82 4.98 -11.46
N ASP A 178 28.94 5.57 -11.89
CA ASP A 178 29.90 4.93 -12.80
C ASP A 178 31.21 4.62 -12.07
N GLY A 179 31.37 3.35 -11.69
CA GLY A 179 32.54 2.85 -10.97
C GLY A 179 33.84 2.79 -11.78
N THR A 180 33.83 3.17 -13.06
CA THR A 180 35.03 3.30 -13.89
C THR A 180 35.73 4.65 -13.72
N LEU A 181 35.03 5.63 -13.15
CA LEU A 181 35.53 6.97 -12.86
C LEU A 181 36.40 6.99 -11.61
N ASP A 182 37.35 7.93 -11.57
CA ASP A 182 38.14 8.19 -10.38
C ASP A 182 37.26 8.65 -9.22
N ALA A 183 37.69 8.37 -7.98
CA ALA A 183 36.88 8.57 -6.77
C ALA A 183 36.34 10.00 -6.60
N GLU A 184 37.10 10.99 -7.07
CA GLU A 184 36.79 12.43 -6.96
C GLU A 184 36.23 13.02 -8.27
N ASP A 185 36.17 12.24 -9.36
CA ASP A 185 35.54 12.70 -10.61
C ASP A 185 34.03 12.51 -10.52
N PHE A 186 33.32 13.59 -10.20
CA PHE A 186 31.85 13.63 -10.21
C PHE A 186 31.28 14.17 -11.52
N SER A 187 32.11 14.62 -12.47
CA SER A 187 31.63 15.37 -13.64
C SER A 187 30.84 14.56 -14.66
N ARG A 188 30.89 13.22 -14.54
CA ARG A 188 30.41 12.27 -15.55
C ARG A 188 29.37 11.28 -15.04
N ASP A 189 28.94 11.40 -13.79
CA ASP A 189 27.83 10.63 -13.22
C ASP A 189 26.92 11.54 -12.37
N SER A 190 25.84 10.98 -11.82
CA SER A 190 24.82 11.79 -11.13
C SER A 190 25.34 12.42 -9.83
N LEU A 191 26.50 11.99 -9.30
CA LEU A 191 27.12 12.65 -8.15
C LEU A 191 27.60 14.07 -8.46
N GLY A 192 27.77 14.45 -9.73
CA GLY A 192 28.11 15.82 -10.12
C GLY A 192 26.94 16.78 -10.18
N HIS A 193 25.71 16.26 -10.21
CA HIS A 193 24.52 17.07 -10.32
C HIS A 193 24.35 17.97 -9.08
N PRO A 194 23.82 19.21 -9.21
CA PRO A 194 23.53 20.08 -8.07
C PRO A 194 22.63 19.43 -7.02
N ALA A 195 21.62 18.66 -7.45
CA ALA A 195 20.71 17.91 -6.56
C ALA A 195 21.42 16.87 -5.68
N ALA A 196 22.61 16.39 -6.06
CA ALA A 196 23.41 15.47 -5.25
C ALA A 196 24.32 16.19 -4.23
N ALA A 197 24.31 17.53 -4.17
CA ALA A 197 25.12 18.29 -3.22
C ALA A 197 24.84 17.95 -1.75
N PRO A 198 23.58 17.79 -1.30
CA PRO A 198 23.29 17.35 0.07
C PRO A 198 23.89 15.98 0.38
N LEU A 199 23.84 15.05 -0.58
CA LEU A 199 24.42 13.72 -0.44
C LEU A 199 25.95 13.76 -0.27
N ARG A 200 26.65 14.60 -1.05
CA ARG A 200 28.09 14.81 -0.88
C ARG A 200 28.43 15.47 0.46
N ALA A 201 27.62 16.43 0.90
CA ALA A 201 27.81 17.09 2.19
C ALA A 201 27.61 16.11 3.36
N ALA A 202 26.52 15.33 3.35
CA ALA A 202 26.24 14.31 4.37
C ALA A 202 27.35 13.26 4.43
N TRP A 203 27.86 12.84 3.28
CA TRP A 203 29.03 11.96 3.22
C TRP A 203 30.25 12.56 3.91
N GLY A 204 30.58 13.82 3.62
CA GLY A 204 31.74 14.50 4.19
C GLY A 204 31.66 14.69 5.71
N THR A 205 30.46 14.98 6.22
CA THR A 205 30.23 15.29 7.64
C THR A 205 30.06 14.05 8.50
N PHE A 206 29.27 13.07 8.05
CA PHE A 206 28.79 11.99 8.91
C PHE A 206 29.40 10.63 8.54
N ALA A 207 29.45 10.30 7.25
CA ALA A 207 29.75 8.95 6.83
C ALA A 207 31.25 8.69 6.57
N LYS A 208 32.03 9.73 6.21
CA LYS A 208 33.47 9.60 5.95
C LYS A 208 34.23 9.31 7.24
N GLY A 209 34.85 8.13 7.32
CA GLY A 209 35.53 7.64 8.53
C GLY A 209 34.63 6.86 9.49
N SER A 210 33.33 6.73 9.19
CA SER A 210 32.43 5.83 9.92
C SER A 210 32.74 4.35 9.60
N PRO A 211 32.28 3.39 10.42
CA PRO A 211 32.41 1.96 10.12
C PRO A 211 31.92 1.56 8.73
N LEU A 212 30.91 2.26 8.17
CA LEU A 212 30.41 2.01 6.81
C LEU A 212 31.48 2.29 5.73
N SER A 213 32.36 3.26 5.96
CA SER A 213 33.38 3.67 5.00
C SER A 213 34.70 2.89 5.11
N LEU A 214 34.88 2.09 6.17
CA LEU A 214 36.14 1.41 6.49
C LEU A 214 36.10 -0.07 6.08
N ARG A 215 37.16 -0.57 5.41
CA ARG A 215 37.29 -1.99 5.04
C ARG A 215 38.30 -2.73 5.93
N GLY A 216 37.84 -3.68 6.75
CA GLY A 216 38.71 -4.62 7.49
C GLY A 216 38.01 -5.17 8.74
N GLU A 217 38.34 -6.39 9.17
CA GLU A 217 37.80 -6.97 10.43
C GLU A 217 38.11 -6.03 11.60
N GLY A 218 37.06 -5.58 12.30
CA GLY A 218 37.19 -4.82 13.56
C GLY A 218 37.48 -3.32 13.43
N GLY A 219 37.32 -2.69 12.25
CA GLY A 219 37.34 -1.22 12.10
C GLY A 219 38.69 -0.54 12.38
N ARG A 220 39.78 -1.29 12.57
CA ARG A 220 41.12 -0.76 12.80
C ARG A 220 42.04 -1.09 11.60
N GLY A 221 42.20 -0.13 10.68
CA GLY A 221 43.25 -0.16 9.65
C GLY A 221 42.82 -0.30 8.18
N GLY A 222 41.56 -0.03 7.84
CA GLY A 222 41.06 -0.12 6.46
C GLY A 222 41.23 1.14 5.61
N GLU A 223 41.46 0.98 4.31
CA GLU A 223 41.34 2.06 3.32
C GLU A 223 39.90 2.61 3.31
N VAL A 224 39.76 3.94 3.39
CA VAL A 224 38.45 4.61 3.35
C VAL A 224 37.89 4.52 1.94
N ARG A 225 36.75 3.85 1.77
CA ARG A 225 36.03 3.79 0.49
C ARG A 225 35.45 5.17 0.14
N SER A 226 35.40 5.49 -1.15
CA SER A 226 34.71 6.70 -1.64
C SER A 226 33.18 6.57 -1.53
N LEU A 227 32.48 7.70 -1.58
CA LEU A 227 31.01 7.76 -1.59
C LEU A 227 30.42 6.82 -2.65
N ARG A 228 30.92 6.93 -3.89
CA ARG A 228 30.50 6.07 -5.02
C ARG A 228 30.64 4.59 -4.67
N LYS A 229 31.78 4.19 -4.10
CA LYS A 229 32.06 2.79 -3.79
C LYS A 229 31.15 2.25 -2.68
N VAL A 230 30.87 3.05 -1.65
CA VAL A 230 29.93 2.70 -0.58
C VAL A 230 28.51 2.54 -1.10
N LEU A 231 28.03 3.50 -1.90
CA LEU A 231 26.69 3.42 -2.51
C LEU A 231 26.56 2.24 -3.49
N SER A 232 27.63 1.86 -4.20
CA SER A 232 27.58 0.72 -5.12
C SER A 232 27.63 -0.65 -4.45
N LEU A 233 28.23 -0.77 -3.25
CA LEU A 233 28.57 -2.08 -2.68
C LEU A 233 27.99 -2.36 -1.30
N ASP A 234 27.93 -1.37 -0.41
CA ASP A 234 27.74 -1.59 1.02
C ASP A 234 26.41 -1.00 1.54
N PHE A 235 26.00 0.15 1.01
CA PHE A 235 24.88 0.93 1.55
C PHE A 235 23.53 0.20 1.48
N PHE A 236 23.29 -0.62 0.45
CA PHE A 236 22.01 -1.31 0.29
C PHE A 236 21.66 -2.23 1.47
N GLY A 237 22.64 -2.84 2.13
CA GLY A 237 22.40 -3.67 3.31
C GLY A 237 21.81 -2.87 4.48
N VAL A 238 22.29 -1.64 4.66
CA VAL A 238 21.78 -0.71 5.67
C VAL A 238 20.35 -0.29 5.31
N HIS A 239 20.13 0.16 4.07
CA HIS A 239 18.81 0.58 3.60
C HIS A 239 17.77 -0.54 3.69
N LYS A 240 18.16 -1.76 3.29
CA LYS A 240 17.28 -2.94 3.40
C LYS A 240 16.91 -3.25 4.85
N GLY A 241 17.85 -3.12 5.79
CA GLY A 241 17.61 -3.34 7.21
C GLY A 241 16.68 -2.28 7.81
N MET A 242 16.86 -1.02 7.44
CA MET A 242 16.03 0.11 7.89
C MET A 242 14.54 -0.08 7.55
N TYR A 243 14.24 -0.72 6.42
CA TYR A 243 12.88 -0.98 5.94
C TYR A 243 12.44 -2.45 6.09
N GLU A 244 12.98 -3.18 7.07
CA GLU A 244 12.55 -4.55 7.40
C GLU A 244 12.51 -5.52 6.19
N ASN A 245 13.52 -5.44 5.32
CA ASN A 245 13.62 -6.17 4.05
C ASN A 245 12.66 -5.74 2.91
N ARG A 246 11.97 -4.60 3.07
CA ARG A 246 11.13 -3.97 2.04
C ARG A 246 11.70 -2.59 1.64
N PRO A 247 12.94 -2.54 1.12
CA PRO A 247 13.61 -1.27 0.80
C PRO A 247 12.83 -0.46 -0.22
N ILE A 248 12.79 0.86 -0.05
CA ILE A 248 12.14 1.80 -0.99
C ILE A 248 13.11 2.45 -1.99
N HIS A 249 14.41 2.26 -1.80
CA HIS A 249 15.46 2.70 -2.72
C HIS A 249 16.14 1.46 -3.29
N TRP A 250 16.20 1.38 -4.61
CA TRP A 250 16.60 0.19 -5.33
C TRP A 250 17.84 0.44 -6.17
N PRO A 251 18.93 -0.33 -5.96
CA PRO A 251 20.13 -0.19 -6.75
C PRO A 251 20.10 -1.14 -7.97
N LEU A 252 19.57 -0.64 -9.09
CA LEU A 252 19.61 -1.34 -10.37
C LEU A 252 21.08 -1.48 -10.82
N SER A 253 21.56 -2.71 -10.94
CA SER A 253 23.00 -2.98 -10.97
C SER A 253 23.43 -3.86 -12.14
N SER A 254 24.57 -3.47 -12.70
CA SER A 254 25.40 -4.36 -13.51
C SER A 254 25.92 -5.55 -12.70
N SER A 255 26.38 -6.62 -13.37
CA SER A 255 26.69 -7.91 -12.74
C SER A 255 27.80 -7.83 -11.69
N ASN A 256 28.82 -6.98 -11.92
CA ASN A 256 29.92 -6.75 -10.98
C ASN A 256 29.71 -5.47 -10.16
N LYS A 257 28.53 -4.84 -10.26
CA LYS A 257 28.20 -3.57 -9.58
C LYS A 257 29.15 -2.44 -9.98
N THR A 258 29.69 -2.50 -11.20
CA THR A 258 30.51 -1.42 -11.77
C THR A 258 29.66 -0.19 -12.04
N PHE A 259 28.48 -0.41 -12.61
CA PHE A 259 27.44 0.58 -12.86
C PHE A 259 26.25 0.28 -11.96
N VAL A 260 25.77 1.29 -11.24
CA VAL A 260 24.63 1.20 -10.32
C VAL A 260 23.74 2.42 -10.51
N ALA A 261 22.45 2.22 -10.72
CA ALA A 261 21.45 3.28 -10.73
C ALA A 261 20.51 3.12 -9.54
N TRP A 262 20.52 4.08 -8.63
CA TRP A 262 19.58 4.15 -7.53
C TRP A 262 18.28 4.82 -7.99
N VAL A 263 17.16 4.17 -7.72
CA VAL A 263 15.81 4.69 -7.96
C VAL A 263 14.99 4.63 -6.68
N ASN A 264 13.98 5.49 -6.54
CA ASN A 264 12.99 5.39 -5.46
C ASN A 264 11.65 4.89 -6.01
N ILE A 265 11.03 3.91 -5.34
CA ILE A 265 9.76 3.31 -5.80
C ILE A 265 8.64 4.36 -5.98
N HIS A 266 8.55 5.38 -5.14
CA HIS A 266 7.51 6.42 -5.21
C HIS A 266 7.75 7.47 -6.30
N ARG A 267 8.92 7.42 -6.96
CA ARG A 267 9.30 8.29 -8.08
C ARG A 267 9.40 7.52 -9.39
N LEU A 268 9.32 6.20 -9.32
CA LEU A 268 9.46 5.31 -10.45
C LEU A 268 8.17 5.32 -11.27
N ASP A 269 8.31 5.48 -12.58
CA ASP A 269 7.22 5.48 -13.55
C ASP A 269 7.55 4.62 -14.77
N ASP A 270 6.68 4.63 -15.77
CA ASP A 270 6.82 3.84 -16.99
C ASP A 270 7.91 4.36 -17.97
N GLN A 271 8.51 5.52 -17.70
CA GLN A 271 9.60 6.10 -18.48
C GLN A 271 10.96 5.98 -17.79
N THR A 272 11.01 5.76 -16.48
CA THR A 272 12.24 5.86 -15.69
C THR A 272 13.37 4.97 -16.21
N LEU A 273 13.07 3.73 -16.63
CA LEU A 273 14.08 2.83 -17.19
C LEU A 273 14.60 3.29 -18.57
N ARG A 274 13.77 3.97 -19.36
CA ARG A 274 14.19 4.56 -20.64
C ARG A 274 15.02 5.81 -20.43
N VAL A 275 14.66 6.64 -19.45
CA VAL A 275 15.48 7.78 -19.01
C VAL A 275 16.85 7.29 -18.53
N LEU A 276 16.89 6.24 -17.70
CA LEU A 276 18.15 5.59 -17.29
C LEU A 276 19.01 5.23 -18.50
N GLN A 277 18.41 4.56 -19.48
CA GLN A 277 19.13 4.13 -20.67
C GLN A 277 19.63 5.31 -21.51
N ALA A 278 18.75 6.23 -21.87
CA ALA A 278 19.01 7.32 -22.81
C ALA A 278 19.97 8.36 -22.23
N ASP A 279 19.76 8.77 -20.98
CA ASP A 279 20.45 9.92 -20.39
C ASP A 279 21.72 9.54 -19.63
N HIS A 280 21.87 8.25 -19.26
CA HIS A 280 23.00 7.80 -18.46
C HIS A 280 23.78 6.64 -19.08
N LEU A 281 23.12 5.52 -19.41
CA LEU A 281 23.83 4.33 -19.86
C LEU A 281 24.43 4.48 -21.25
N GLN A 282 23.69 5.06 -22.20
CA GLN A 282 24.19 5.27 -23.56
C GLN A 282 25.34 6.30 -23.61
N PRO A 283 25.28 7.45 -22.90
CA PRO A 283 26.42 8.35 -22.78
C PRO A 283 27.65 7.70 -22.15
N ALA A 284 27.47 6.90 -21.09
CA ALA A 284 28.58 6.16 -20.47
C ALA A 284 29.19 5.13 -21.44
N LEU A 285 28.37 4.45 -22.23
CA LEU A 285 28.83 3.50 -23.24
C LEU A 285 29.66 4.20 -24.32
N ASN A 286 29.15 5.30 -24.88
CA ASN A 286 29.85 6.09 -25.90
C ASN A 286 31.20 6.60 -25.37
N ARG A 287 31.27 7.01 -24.10
CA ARG A 287 32.50 7.46 -23.44
C ARG A 287 33.53 6.32 -23.36
N LEU A 288 33.12 5.14 -22.89
CA LEU A 288 34.01 3.97 -22.79
C LEU A 288 34.49 3.52 -24.18
N GLU A 289 33.64 3.60 -25.20
CA GLU A 289 34.02 3.29 -26.58
C GLU A 289 35.03 4.30 -27.15
N GLY A 290 34.84 5.60 -26.86
CA GLY A 290 35.82 6.64 -27.17
C GLY A 290 37.17 6.40 -26.48
N GLU A 291 37.16 6.11 -25.19
CA GLU A 291 38.38 5.79 -24.42
C GLU A 291 39.09 4.54 -24.97
N LEU A 292 38.34 3.51 -25.39
CA LEU A 292 38.93 2.33 -26.04
C LEU A 292 39.61 2.66 -27.37
N ASN A 293 39.05 3.58 -28.15
CA ASN A 293 39.66 4.03 -29.41
C ASN A 293 40.95 4.80 -29.15
N ASP A 294 40.96 5.70 -28.18
CA ASP A 294 42.17 6.44 -27.77
C ASP A 294 43.27 5.51 -27.24
N LEU A 295 42.88 4.52 -26.43
CA LEU A 295 43.80 3.52 -25.88
C LEU A 295 44.37 2.59 -26.96
N ARG A 296 43.60 2.28 -28.02
CA ARG A 296 44.13 1.54 -29.18
C ARG A 296 45.23 2.34 -29.88
N ALA A 297 44.98 3.62 -30.15
CA ALA A 297 45.98 4.49 -30.75
C ALA A 297 47.24 4.62 -29.86
N ALA A 298 47.07 4.74 -28.54
CA ALA A 298 48.18 4.84 -27.59
C ALA A 298 49.02 3.54 -27.50
N ARG A 299 48.42 2.37 -27.72
CA ARG A 299 49.13 1.07 -27.76
C ARG A 299 50.06 0.92 -28.97
N GLU A 300 49.72 1.57 -30.07
CA GLU A 300 50.52 1.60 -31.31
C GLU A 300 51.64 2.66 -31.27
N GLY A 301 51.71 3.44 -30.18
CA GLY A 301 52.72 4.48 -29.98
C GLY A 301 54.14 3.95 -29.73
N ALA A 302 55.14 4.79 -29.98
CA ALA A 302 56.56 4.43 -29.87
C ALA A 302 57.09 4.26 -28.42
N ASP A 303 56.38 4.78 -27.40
CA ASP A 303 56.77 4.65 -25.99
C ASP A 303 56.27 3.33 -25.39
N ALA A 304 57.19 2.39 -25.16
CA ALA A 304 56.91 1.07 -24.60
C ALA A 304 56.30 1.10 -23.18
N LYS A 305 56.60 2.11 -22.35
CA LYS A 305 56.02 2.23 -21.00
C LYS A 305 54.58 2.72 -21.09
N ALA A 306 54.33 3.73 -21.91
CA ALA A 306 52.98 4.23 -22.18
C ALA A 306 52.11 3.15 -22.84
N ALA A 307 52.64 2.41 -23.81
CA ALA A 307 51.93 1.31 -24.48
C ALA A 307 51.52 0.20 -23.50
N ARG A 308 52.38 -0.18 -22.55
CA ARG A 308 52.04 -1.15 -21.49
C ARG A 308 50.97 -0.64 -20.54
N ALA A 309 51.01 0.64 -20.15
CA ALA A 309 49.97 1.25 -19.32
C ALA A 309 48.63 1.32 -20.06
N ALA A 310 48.67 1.67 -21.35
CA ALA A 310 47.51 1.71 -22.23
C ALA A 310 46.89 0.31 -22.42
N GLU A 311 47.70 -0.74 -22.57
CA GLU A 311 47.24 -2.14 -22.61
C GLU A 311 46.47 -2.52 -21.33
N ALA A 312 47.03 -2.22 -20.16
CA ALA A 312 46.40 -2.54 -18.88
C ALA A 312 45.09 -1.77 -18.66
N ARG A 313 45.03 -0.50 -19.08
CA ARG A 313 43.79 0.30 -19.05
C ARG A 313 42.78 -0.23 -20.07
N TYR A 314 43.20 -0.54 -21.29
CA TYR A 314 42.35 -1.09 -22.35
C TYR A 314 41.64 -2.37 -21.89
N ALA A 315 42.36 -3.30 -21.27
CA ALA A 315 41.77 -4.52 -20.73
C ALA A 315 40.69 -4.27 -19.66
N LYS A 316 40.87 -3.25 -18.80
CA LYS A 316 39.88 -2.85 -17.79
C LYS A 316 38.65 -2.20 -18.41
N VAL A 317 38.87 -1.23 -19.30
CA VAL A 317 37.80 -0.48 -19.97
C VAL A 317 36.98 -1.41 -20.89
N SER A 318 37.61 -2.37 -21.57
CA SER A 318 36.92 -3.34 -22.42
C SER A 318 35.94 -4.18 -21.62
N LYS A 319 36.37 -4.68 -20.44
CA LYS A 319 35.49 -5.45 -19.53
C LYS A 319 34.34 -4.60 -19.00
N ALA A 320 34.61 -3.35 -18.61
CA ALA A 320 33.57 -2.44 -18.16
C ALA A 320 32.57 -2.12 -19.27
N ARG A 321 33.03 -1.94 -20.52
CA ARG A 321 32.18 -1.74 -21.70
C ARG A 321 31.29 -2.95 -21.97
N GLU A 322 31.85 -4.16 -21.93
CA GLU A 322 31.09 -5.41 -22.09
C GLU A 322 30.02 -5.56 -20.98
N GLU A 323 30.39 -5.28 -19.73
CA GLU A 323 29.47 -5.28 -18.61
C GLU A 323 28.35 -4.24 -18.77
N LEU A 324 28.67 -3.02 -19.23
CA LEU A 324 27.68 -1.97 -19.47
C LEU A 324 26.72 -2.32 -20.61
N ALA A 325 27.22 -2.88 -21.71
CA ALA A 325 26.38 -3.35 -22.81
C ALA A 325 25.39 -4.45 -22.36
N ALA A 326 25.85 -5.39 -21.54
CA ALA A 326 24.99 -6.41 -20.94
C ALA A 326 24.01 -5.83 -19.90
N PHE A 327 24.36 -4.72 -19.24
CA PHE A 327 23.45 -4.01 -18.35
C PHE A 327 22.36 -3.27 -19.12
N ILE A 328 22.71 -2.57 -20.21
CA ILE A 328 21.76 -1.90 -21.12
C ILE A 328 20.74 -2.90 -21.65
N SER A 329 21.19 -4.05 -22.17
CA SER A 329 20.28 -5.08 -22.68
C SER A 329 19.29 -5.61 -21.63
N ARG A 330 19.71 -5.71 -20.35
CA ARG A 330 18.80 -6.08 -19.25
C ARG A 330 17.82 -4.96 -18.91
N VAL A 331 18.25 -3.69 -18.98
CA VAL A 331 17.37 -2.53 -18.76
C VAL A 331 16.31 -2.47 -19.86
N GLU A 332 16.70 -2.60 -21.12
CA GLU A 332 15.77 -2.68 -22.28
C GLU A 332 14.77 -3.83 -22.12
N GLN A 333 15.26 -5.02 -21.76
CA GLN A 333 14.40 -6.19 -21.52
C GLN A 333 13.33 -5.91 -20.45
N CYS A 334 13.71 -5.30 -19.33
CA CYS A 334 12.74 -4.98 -18.27
C CYS A 334 11.82 -3.82 -18.68
N ALA A 335 12.35 -2.80 -19.35
CA ALA A 335 11.60 -1.60 -19.73
C ALA A 335 10.51 -1.87 -20.76
N ASP A 336 10.81 -2.67 -21.78
CA ASP A 336 9.93 -2.81 -22.95
C ASP A 336 9.15 -4.13 -23.00
N ARG A 337 9.68 -5.19 -22.37
CA ARG A 337 9.13 -6.55 -22.50
C ARG A 337 8.70 -7.18 -21.17
N GLY A 338 9.38 -6.81 -20.09
CA GLY A 338 9.21 -7.39 -18.75
C GLY A 338 10.29 -8.41 -18.39
N ALA A 339 10.36 -8.75 -17.10
CA ALA A 339 11.40 -9.63 -16.54
C ALA A 339 11.39 -11.05 -17.13
N PRO A 340 12.53 -11.58 -17.64
CA PRO A 340 12.60 -12.92 -18.20
C PRO A 340 12.27 -14.01 -17.18
N VAL A 341 11.96 -15.21 -17.68
CA VAL A 341 11.73 -16.40 -16.83
C VAL A 341 12.97 -16.70 -15.98
N THR A 342 12.73 -17.17 -14.75
CA THR A 342 13.80 -17.44 -13.77
C THR A 342 14.26 -18.89 -13.79
N ASP A 343 13.42 -19.80 -14.29
CA ASP A 343 13.70 -21.21 -14.50
C ASP A 343 13.19 -21.62 -15.89
N PRO A 344 13.97 -22.39 -16.69
CA PRO A 344 13.53 -22.84 -18.01
C PRO A 344 12.38 -23.84 -17.97
N ASN A 345 12.07 -24.44 -16.81
CA ASN A 345 10.93 -25.33 -16.63
C ASN A 345 9.62 -24.51 -16.49
N PRO A 346 8.69 -24.60 -17.46
CA PRO A 346 7.43 -23.84 -17.40
C PRO A 346 6.55 -24.19 -16.20
N LYS A 347 6.74 -25.36 -15.56
CA LYS A 347 6.02 -25.72 -14.33
C LYS A 347 6.48 -24.93 -13.11
N LYS A 348 7.70 -24.39 -13.13
CA LYS A 348 8.29 -23.62 -12.03
C LYS A 348 8.18 -22.12 -12.26
N CYS A 349 8.32 -21.69 -13.50
CA CYS A 349 8.16 -20.30 -13.91
C CYS A 349 7.44 -20.28 -15.27
N PRO A 350 6.10 -20.29 -15.27
CA PRO A 350 5.33 -20.12 -16.50
C PRO A 350 5.77 -18.84 -17.24
N PRO A 351 5.88 -18.87 -18.57
CA PRO A 351 6.19 -17.66 -19.32
C PRO A 351 5.04 -16.66 -19.19
N ARG A 352 5.38 -15.37 -19.36
CA ARG A 352 4.38 -14.31 -19.51
C ARG A 352 3.50 -14.59 -20.73
N GLU A 353 2.22 -14.21 -20.67
CA GLU A 353 1.31 -14.31 -21.82
C GLU A 353 1.67 -13.27 -22.89
N GLN A 354 2.19 -12.11 -22.46
CA GLN A 354 2.59 -11.02 -23.34
C GLN A 354 3.82 -10.27 -22.84
N ASP A 355 4.50 -9.63 -23.79
CA ASP A 355 5.47 -8.58 -23.47
C ASP A 355 4.71 -7.30 -23.13
N ALA A 356 5.14 -6.63 -22.06
CA ALA A 356 4.55 -5.36 -21.63
C ALA A 356 5.62 -4.45 -21.07
N ARG A 357 5.39 -3.13 -21.22
CA ARG A 357 6.23 -2.11 -20.61
C ARG A 357 6.11 -2.19 -19.09
N TYR A 358 7.24 -2.08 -18.40
CA TYR A 358 7.24 -1.92 -16.96
C TYR A 358 6.61 -0.58 -16.59
N ALA A 359 5.50 -0.64 -15.86
CA ALA A 359 4.91 0.52 -15.21
C ALA A 359 4.53 0.06 -13.79
N PRO A 360 5.25 0.54 -12.76
CA PRO A 360 4.99 0.13 -11.40
C PRO A 360 3.65 0.67 -10.90
N ASP A 361 3.04 -0.05 -9.98
CA ASP A 361 1.85 0.39 -9.25
C ASP A 361 2.14 0.31 -7.74
N LEU A 362 1.97 1.41 -7.00
CA LEU A 362 2.33 1.42 -5.59
C LEU A 362 1.48 0.46 -4.75
N ASP A 363 0.26 0.14 -5.19
CA ASP A 363 -0.66 -0.77 -4.49
C ASP A 363 -0.17 -2.23 -4.57
N ASP A 364 0.62 -2.58 -5.58
CA ASP A 364 1.28 -3.89 -5.68
C ASP A 364 2.43 -4.06 -4.66
N GLY A 365 2.87 -2.95 -4.06
CA GLY A 365 3.88 -2.91 -3.02
C GLY A 365 5.31 -3.26 -3.50
N VAL A 366 6.26 -3.18 -2.57
CA VAL A 366 7.69 -3.36 -2.85
C VAL A 366 8.02 -4.73 -3.44
N MET A 367 7.34 -5.78 -2.97
CA MET A 367 7.64 -7.16 -3.31
C MET A 367 7.40 -7.44 -4.80
N LEU A 368 6.21 -7.07 -5.31
CA LEU A 368 5.82 -7.40 -6.67
C LEU A 368 6.48 -6.44 -7.67
N ASN A 369 6.50 -5.14 -7.40
CA ASN A 369 7.17 -4.18 -8.27
C ASN A 369 8.65 -4.48 -8.48
N SER A 370 9.35 -4.93 -7.43
CA SER A 370 10.75 -5.32 -7.56
C SER A 370 10.94 -6.65 -8.30
N ALA A 371 9.96 -7.57 -8.23
CA ALA A 371 10.01 -8.85 -8.94
C ALA A 371 10.15 -8.67 -10.46
N ALA A 372 9.42 -7.72 -11.05
CA ALA A 372 9.55 -7.39 -12.48
C ALA A 372 10.88 -6.73 -12.87
N LEU A 373 11.72 -6.35 -11.90
CA LEU A 373 13.07 -5.81 -12.11
C LEU A 373 14.17 -6.77 -11.61
N TRP A 374 13.85 -8.03 -11.33
CA TRP A 374 14.80 -8.98 -10.75
C TRP A 374 16.16 -9.07 -11.50
N PRO A 375 16.26 -8.99 -12.84
CA PRO A 375 17.56 -9.09 -13.53
C PRO A 375 18.51 -7.92 -13.24
N LEU A 376 17.94 -6.77 -12.84
CA LEU A 376 18.66 -5.56 -12.47
C LEU A 376 19.00 -5.56 -10.97
N LEU A 377 18.15 -6.20 -10.16
CA LEU A 377 18.30 -6.23 -8.70
C LEU A 377 19.13 -7.39 -8.18
N GLU A 378 19.15 -8.54 -8.88
CA GLU A 378 19.81 -9.77 -8.45
C GLU A 378 21.26 -9.59 -7.93
N PRO A 379 22.12 -8.73 -8.53
CA PRO A 379 23.46 -8.52 -8.01
C PRO A 379 23.50 -8.01 -6.56
N GLN A 380 22.47 -7.28 -6.12
CA GLN A 380 22.39 -6.70 -4.77
C GLN A 380 21.29 -7.34 -3.90
N TRP A 381 20.23 -7.86 -4.52
CA TRP A 381 19.03 -8.34 -3.85
C TRP A 381 18.46 -9.57 -4.57
N LYS A 382 18.51 -10.73 -3.90
CA LYS A 382 18.13 -12.02 -4.50
C LYS A 382 16.63 -12.33 -4.43
N ASP A 383 15.93 -11.76 -3.45
CA ASP A 383 14.51 -12.06 -3.18
C ASP A 383 13.58 -11.78 -4.39
N PRO A 384 13.74 -10.67 -5.15
CA PRO A 384 12.92 -10.38 -6.32
C PRO A 384 12.83 -11.50 -7.35
N LYS A 385 13.92 -12.24 -7.55
CA LYS A 385 13.94 -13.36 -8.51
C LYS A 385 13.01 -14.49 -8.07
N LYS A 386 12.97 -14.76 -6.77
CA LYS A 386 12.06 -15.75 -6.19
C LYS A 386 10.62 -15.27 -6.35
N TRP A 387 10.34 -14.01 -6.02
CA TRP A 387 9.00 -13.44 -6.12
C TRP A 387 8.47 -13.42 -7.56
N TRP A 388 9.32 -13.21 -8.55
CA TRP A 388 8.93 -13.33 -9.95
C TRP A 388 8.48 -14.74 -10.32
N ALA A 389 9.18 -15.77 -9.82
CA ALA A 389 8.76 -17.15 -10.01
C ALA A 389 7.39 -17.42 -9.36
N GLU A 390 7.18 -16.90 -8.14
CA GLU A 390 5.92 -17.05 -7.40
C GLU A 390 4.76 -16.34 -8.12
N LEU A 391 4.94 -15.07 -8.51
CA LEU A 391 4.00 -14.28 -9.33
C LEU A 391 3.64 -14.97 -10.65
N SER A 392 4.64 -15.58 -11.31
CA SER A 392 4.41 -16.28 -12.57
C SER A 392 3.59 -17.56 -12.41
N LYS A 393 3.70 -18.23 -11.26
CA LYS A 393 3.03 -19.52 -11.00
C LYS A 393 1.59 -19.32 -10.49
N ALA A 394 1.38 -18.34 -9.61
CA ALA A 394 0.08 -18.02 -8.97
C ALA A 394 -0.61 -19.26 -8.36
N ASP A 395 -0.04 -19.77 -7.26
CA ASP A 395 -0.40 -21.07 -6.67
C ASP A 395 -0.55 -20.98 -5.14
N GLY A 396 -1.69 -21.44 -4.62
CA GLY A 396 -2.09 -21.37 -3.21
C GLY A 396 -1.89 -19.98 -2.59
N ARG A 397 -1.31 -19.92 -1.39
CA ARG A 397 -0.99 -18.66 -0.66
C ARG A 397 0.01 -17.72 -1.36
N LYS A 398 0.52 -18.09 -2.53
CA LYS A 398 1.43 -17.28 -3.36
C LYS A 398 0.76 -16.87 -4.66
N ASP A 399 -0.56 -16.89 -4.68
CA ASP A 399 -1.35 -16.24 -5.68
C ASP A 399 -1.34 -14.73 -5.45
N TYR A 400 -0.80 -14.01 -6.43
CA TYR A 400 -0.69 -12.56 -6.42
C TYR A 400 -1.52 -11.96 -7.57
N ASP A 401 -2.52 -12.68 -8.06
CA ASP A 401 -3.36 -12.22 -9.15
C ASP A 401 -4.25 -11.03 -8.78
N TRP A 402 -4.30 -10.62 -7.50
CA TRP A 402 -4.82 -9.31 -7.07
C TRP A 402 -3.98 -8.13 -7.57
N SER A 403 -2.72 -8.35 -7.97
CA SER A 403 -1.81 -7.28 -8.37
C SER A 403 -1.98 -6.84 -9.82
N HIS A 404 -1.85 -5.54 -10.06
CA HIS A 404 -1.90 -4.95 -11.40
C HIS A 404 -0.74 -5.44 -12.27
N LEU A 405 0.41 -5.74 -11.67
CA LEU A 405 1.55 -6.34 -12.34
C LEU A 405 1.25 -7.76 -12.85
N ALA A 406 0.48 -8.57 -12.11
CA ALA A 406 0.01 -9.87 -12.61
C ALA A 406 -0.90 -9.68 -13.82
N MET A 407 -1.91 -8.82 -13.71
CA MET A 407 -2.85 -8.50 -14.80
C MET A 407 -2.11 -8.04 -16.06
N ARG A 408 -1.05 -7.25 -15.90
CA ARG A 408 -0.24 -6.74 -17.02
C ARG A 408 0.43 -7.85 -17.85
N TYR A 409 0.91 -8.91 -17.21
CA TYR A 409 1.71 -9.95 -17.87
C TYR A 409 0.95 -11.25 -18.13
N TRP A 410 -0.14 -11.52 -17.39
CA TRP A 410 -1.02 -12.67 -17.53
C TRP A 410 -2.51 -12.26 -17.55
N PRO A 411 -2.92 -11.36 -18.47
CA PRO A 411 -4.26 -10.77 -18.44
C PRO A 411 -5.37 -11.82 -18.52
N ARG A 412 -5.21 -12.88 -19.31
CA ARG A 412 -6.28 -13.91 -19.45
C ARG A 412 -6.44 -14.73 -18.19
N ARG A 413 -5.34 -15.11 -17.55
CA ARG A 413 -5.36 -15.82 -16.26
C ARG A 413 -6.07 -14.99 -15.19
N VAL A 414 -5.68 -13.72 -15.06
CA VAL A 414 -6.21 -12.85 -14.01
C VAL A 414 -7.68 -12.52 -14.27
N ASP A 415 -8.05 -12.21 -15.51
CA ASP A 415 -9.45 -11.95 -15.87
C ASP A 415 -10.38 -13.14 -15.61
N ALA A 416 -9.93 -14.36 -15.94
CA ALA A 416 -10.69 -15.57 -15.63
C ALA A 416 -10.92 -15.73 -14.11
N LYS A 417 -9.96 -15.32 -13.28
CA LYS A 417 -10.13 -15.31 -11.83
C LYS A 417 -11.04 -14.18 -11.35
N CYS A 418 -10.98 -13.00 -11.96
CA CYS A 418 -11.91 -11.89 -11.64
C CYS A 418 -13.37 -12.28 -11.90
N GLN A 419 -13.63 -13.08 -12.93
CA GLN A 419 -14.97 -13.61 -13.22
C GLN A 419 -15.47 -14.58 -12.13
N ALA A 420 -14.56 -15.32 -11.47
CA ALA A 420 -14.90 -16.30 -10.45
C ALA A 420 -14.93 -15.68 -9.04
N ASP A 421 -14.00 -14.79 -8.73
CA ASP A 421 -13.77 -14.22 -7.41
C ASP A 421 -14.08 -12.70 -7.40
N PRO A 422 -15.15 -12.28 -6.69
CA PRO A 422 -15.50 -10.89 -6.51
C PRO A 422 -14.42 -9.99 -5.93
N SER A 423 -13.57 -10.52 -5.04
CA SER A 423 -12.52 -9.74 -4.39
C SER A 423 -11.46 -9.32 -5.40
N LEU A 424 -11.13 -10.21 -6.34
CA LEU A 424 -10.28 -9.89 -7.49
C LEU A 424 -11.01 -8.95 -8.47
N GLY A 425 -12.32 -9.11 -8.64
CA GLY A 425 -13.16 -8.15 -9.35
C GLY A 425 -12.99 -6.72 -8.83
N VAL A 426 -13.03 -6.53 -7.51
CA VAL A 426 -12.81 -5.24 -6.84
C VAL A 426 -11.37 -4.75 -7.06
N ALA A 427 -10.37 -5.64 -6.90
CA ALA A 427 -8.96 -5.28 -7.05
C ALA A 427 -8.64 -4.73 -8.45
N HIS A 428 -9.30 -5.24 -9.50
CA HIS A 428 -9.06 -4.86 -10.89
C HIS A 428 -10.12 -3.90 -11.48
N GLY A 429 -11.07 -3.41 -10.68
CA GLY A 429 -12.11 -2.48 -11.13
C GLY A 429 -13.08 -3.08 -12.15
N CYS A 430 -13.44 -4.36 -11.98
CA CYS A 430 -14.42 -5.08 -12.81
C CYS A 430 -15.51 -5.76 -11.98
N PHE A 431 -15.73 -5.29 -10.76
CA PHE A 431 -16.71 -5.88 -9.85
C PHE A 431 -18.13 -5.72 -10.37
N TRP A 432 -18.50 -4.54 -10.88
CA TRP A 432 -19.79 -4.34 -11.55
C TRP A 432 -19.94 -5.14 -12.83
N LYS A 433 -18.84 -5.32 -13.58
CA LYS A 433 -18.85 -6.06 -14.84
C LYS A 433 -19.19 -7.53 -14.63
N TYR A 434 -18.57 -8.18 -13.65
CA TYR A 434 -18.67 -9.62 -13.45
C TYR A 434 -19.61 -10.04 -12.32
N HIS A 435 -19.80 -9.21 -11.30
CA HIS A 435 -20.59 -9.54 -10.10
C HIS A 435 -21.62 -8.45 -9.74
N PRO A 436 -22.46 -7.99 -10.68
CA PRO A 436 -23.33 -6.83 -10.46
C PRO A 436 -24.35 -7.03 -9.32
N GLU A 437 -24.83 -8.25 -9.09
CA GLU A 437 -25.73 -8.55 -7.96
C GLU A 437 -25.04 -8.32 -6.61
N ARG A 438 -23.77 -8.77 -6.47
CA ARG A 438 -22.99 -8.55 -5.25
C ARG A 438 -22.63 -7.08 -5.10
N ALA A 439 -22.27 -6.40 -6.19
CA ALA A 439 -21.96 -4.97 -6.20
C ALA A 439 -23.15 -4.14 -5.73
N TRP A 440 -24.35 -4.43 -6.21
CA TRP A 440 -25.58 -3.78 -5.76
C TRP A 440 -25.84 -4.01 -4.27
N ALA A 441 -25.78 -5.25 -3.81
CA ALA A 441 -25.97 -5.58 -2.40
C ALA A 441 -24.94 -4.88 -1.49
N TRP A 442 -23.70 -4.72 -1.97
CA TRP A 442 -22.64 -4.00 -1.27
C TRP A 442 -22.89 -2.50 -1.19
N GLU A 443 -23.28 -1.84 -2.28
CA GLU A 443 -23.62 -0.43 -2.25
C GLU A 443 -24.76 -0.15 -1.25
N LEU A 444 -25.84 -0.93 -1.29
CA LEU A 444 -26.96 -0.80 -0.37
C LEU A 444 -26.54 -0.93 1.11
N ARG A 445 -25.64 -1.87 1.40
CA ARG A 445 -25.11 -2.08 2.75
C ARG A 445 -24.19 -0.94 3.19
N LEU A 446 -23.24 -0.56 2.34
CA LEU A 446 -22.24 0.47 2.66
C LEU A 446 -22.86 1.86 2.72
N GLN A 447 -24.03 2.08 2.14
CA GLN A 447 -24.82 3.29 2.35
C GLN A 447 -25.31 3.46 3.79
N ASP A 448 -25.53 2.36 4.53
CA ASP A 448 -25.87 2.38 5.97
C ASP A 448 -24.62 2.46 6.85
N GLU A 449 -23.53 1.79 6.45
CA GLU A 449 -22.31 1.66 7.25
C GLU A 449 -21.33 2.83 7.08
N ILE A 450 -21.22 3.42 5.89
CA ILE A 450 -20.26 4.49 5.55
C ILE A 450 -20.98 5.82 5.35
N GLY A 451 -21.97 5.87 4.45
CA GLY A 451 -22.69 7.10 4.14
C GLY A 451 -23.70 6.95 3.02
N GLY A 452 -24.86 7.60 3.13
CA GLY A 452 -26.00 7.38 2.25
C GLY A 452 -25.78 7.68 0.76
N ASP A 453 -24.70 8.39 0.41
CA ASP A 453 -24.29 8.70 -0.96
C ASP A 453 -23.22 7.74 -1.53
N PHE A 454 -22.83 6.72 -0.76
CA PHE A 454 -21.80 5.76 -1.15
C PHE A 454 -22.15 5.01 -2.44
N ARG A 455 -21.19 4.96 -3.36
CA ARG A 455 -21.20 4.20 -4.60
C ARG A 455 -19.83 3.57 -4.83
N ILE A 456 -19.82 2.39 -5.44
CA ILE A 456 -18.62 1.78 -6.01
C ILE A 456 -18.33 2.49 -7.33
N GLU A 457 -17.17 3.14 -7.41
CA GLU A 457 -16.72 3.87 -8.60
C GLU A 457 -15.68 3.04 -9.36
N GLU A 458 -15.98 2.63 -10.59
CA GLU A 458 -15.09 1.85 -11.44
C GLU A 458 -14.99 2.49 -12.83
N ALA A 459 -13.76 2.68 -13.29
CA ALA A 459 -13.48 3.08 -14.66
C ALA A 459 -13.86 1.95 -15.64
N PRO A 460 -14.01 2.24 -16.95
CA PRO A 460 -14.18 1.19 -17.96
C PRO A 460 -13.06 0.13 -17.87
N TYR A 461 -13.46 -1.13 -17.76
CA TYR A 461 -12.54 -2.24 -17.58
C TYR A 461 -11.94 -2.69 -18.93
N GLU A 462 -10.75 -2.15 -19.24
CA GLU A 462 -10.00 -2.42 -20.48
C GLU A 462 -8.54 -2.85 -20.22
N PRO A 463 -8.32 -4.01 -19.58
CA PRO A 463 -6.98 -4.56 -19.39
C PRO A 463 -6.28 -4.84 -20.73
N LYS A 464 -5.08 -4.27 -20.91
CA LYS A 464 -4.28 -4.43 -22.14
C LYS A 464 -3.94 -5.90 -22.38
N GLY A 465 -4.28 -6.42 -23.56
CA GLY A 465 -3.91 -7.78 -23.98
C GLY A 465 -5.05 -8.81 -23.96
N LEU A 466 -6.21 -8.45 -23.39
CA LEU A 466 -7.44 -9.22 -23.54
C LEU A 466 -8.07 -8.93 -24.91
N ILE A 467 -8.43 -10.00 -25.63
CA ILE A 467 -9.02 -9.90 -26.96
C ILE A 467 -10.43 -9.31 -26.79
N GLY A 468 -10.59 -8.04 -27.18
CA GLY A 468 -11.81 -7.25 -26.98
C GLY A 468 -11.52 -5.78 -26.68
N SER A 469 -10.43 -5.51 -25.95
CA SER A 469 -9.83 -4.17 -25.86
C SER A 469 -9.03 -3.90 -27.14
N ARG A 470 -9.29 -2.76 -27.79
CA ARG A 470 -8.84 -2.38 -29.15
C ARG A 470 -7.47 -2.93 -29.57
N GLY A 471 -7.44 -3.39 -30.83
CA GLY A 471 -6.29 -3.97 -31.49
C GLY A 471 -5.00 -3.17 -31.31
N PHE A 472 -3.92 -3.93 -31.15
CA PHE A 472 -2.52 -3.54 -31.26
C PHE A 472 -2.29 -2.34 -32.20
N ASP A 473 -2.04 -1.16 -31.63
CA ASP A 473 -1.31 -0.10 -32.33
C ASP A 473 -0.34 0.59 -31.35
N LEU A 474 0.96 0.43 -31.60
CA LEU A 474 2.04 0.89 -30.73
C LEU A 474 2.32 2.40 -30.88
N ASN A 475 1.52 3.15 -31.65
CA ASN A 475 1.79 4.54 -32.01
C ASN A 475 0.63 5.53 -31.85
N ALA A 476 -0.49 5.19 -31.20
CA ALA A 476 -1.59 6.14 -31.04
C ALA A 476 -1.34 7.13 -29.87
N GLU A 477 -1.19 8.42 -30.20
CA GLU A 477 -1.19 9.52 -29.23
C GLU A 477 -2.51 9.61 -28.46
N SER A 478 -2.44 9.99 -27.19
CA SER A 478 -3.58 10.11 -26.27
C SER A 478 -4.71 11.00 -26.84
N PRO A 479 -6.00 10.62 -26.74
CA PRO A 479 -7.08 11.47 -27.25
C PRO A 479 -7.25 12.71 -26.35
N ARG A 480 -7.40 13.88 -26.97
CA ARG A 480 -7.70 15.14 -26.27
C ARG A 480 -9.12 15.09 -25.69
N ARG A 481 -9.27 15.57 -24.45
CA ARG A 481 -10.58 15.89 -23.85
C ARG A 481 -11.35 16.83 -24.78
N GLY A 482 -12.45 16.36 -25.33
CA GLY A 482 -13.13 17.10 -26.38
C GLY A 482 -14.59 16.76 -26.63
N ASP A 483 -15.00 15.49 -26.71
CA ASP A 483 -16.24 15.20 -27.43
C ASP A 483 -17.12 14.23 -26.65
N ALA A 484 -17.97 14.76 -25.76
CA ALA A 484 -19.05 14.02 -25.13
C ALA A 484 -20.38 14.54 -25.66
N GLU A 485 -20.92 13.91 -26.71
CA GLU A 485 -22.36 13.84 -26.99
C GLU A 485 -22.62 12.88 -28.16
N GLY A 486 -23.22 11.73 -27.85
CA GLY A 486 -23.49 10.66 -28.82
C GLY A 486 -23.91 9.35 -28.15
N PHE A 487 -24.99 9.38 -27.37
CA PHE A 487 -25.56 8.21 -26.71
C PHE A 487 -26.34 7.36 -27.73
N LEU A 488 -25.91 6.11 -27.97
CA LEU A 488 -26.72 4.88 -28.03
C LEU A 488 -25.95 3.74 -28.71
N LEU A 489 -25.75 2.65 -27.95
CA LEU A 489 -25.32 1.30 -28.36
C LEU A 489 -23.84 1.15 -28.79
N GLY A 490 -22.92 1.54 -27.90
CA GLY A 490 -21.56 0.98 -27.85
C GLY A 490 -21.55 -0.31 -27.04
N SER A 491 -20.64 -1.25 -27.36
CA SER A 491 -20.43 -2.48 -26.59
C SER A 491 -20.36 -2.19 -25.09
N GLY A 492 -21.07 -2.97 -24.27
CA GLY A 492 -21.30 -2.71 -22.84
C GLY A 492 -20.08 -2.49 -21.94
N ASP A 493 -18.87 -2.71 -22.46
CA ASP A 493 -17.59 -2.52 -21.75
C ASP A 493 -17.08 -1.06 -21.74
N GLU A 494 -17.59 -0.16 -22.61
CA GLU A 494 -17.05 1.21 -22.72
C GLU A 494 -17.52 2.18 -21.60
N ALA A 495 -18.39 1.76 -20.68
CA ALA A 495 -19.20 2.70 -19.89
C ALA A 495 -19.08 2.62 -18.35
N GLY A 496 -18.15 1.81 -17.82
CA GLY A 496 -17.79 1.77 -16.39
C GLY A 496 -18.93 1.37 -15.44
N ASP A 497 -18.78 1.67 -14.13
CA ASP A 497 -19.74 1.28 -13.09
C ASP A 497 -21.18 1.75 -13.39
N ARG A 498 -21.34 3.00 -13.88
CA ARG A 498 -22.65 3.63 -14.04
C ARG A 498 -23.53 2.89 -15.04
N ALA A 499 -22.95 2.45 -16.15
CA ALA A 499 -23.70 1.72 -17.16
C ALA A 499 -24.01 0.31 -16.73
N HIS A 500 -23.04 -0.41 -16.13
CA HIS A 500 -23.29 -1.74 -15.59
C HIS A 500 -24.39 -1.71 -14.51
N ARG A 501 -24.34 -0.74 -13.59
CA ARG A 501 -25.39 -0.52 -12.57
C ARG A 501 -26.76 -0.29 -13.20
N ALA A 502 -26.86 0.64 -14.15
CA ALA A 502 -28.13 0.98 -14.79
C ALA A 502 -28.72 -0.19 -15.60
N VAL A 503 -27.88 -0.90 -16.36
CA VAL A 503 -28.29 -2.09 -17.12
C VAL A 503 -28.75 -3.20 -16.19
N TRP A 504 -28.00 -3.46 -15.12
CA TRP A 504 -28.35 -4.54 -14.19
C TRP A 504 -29.69 -4.30 -13.50
N ILE A 505 -29.95 -3.08 -13.00
CA ILE A 505 -31.25 -2.75 -12.38
C ILE A 505 -32.40 -2.89 -13.37
N LEU A 506 -32.19 -2.49 -14.62
CA LEU A 506 -33.19 -2.59 -15.67
C LEU A 506 -33.49 -4.04 -16.08
N GLU A 507 -32.47 -4.89 -16.16
CA GLU A 507 -32.58 -6.27 -16.63
C GLU A 507 -32.92 -7.27 -15.52
N HIS A 508 -32.57 -6.98 -14.26
CA HIS A 508 -32.72 -7.87 -13.09
C HIS A 508 -33.50 -7.21 -11.93
N PRO A 509 -34.72 -6.70 -12.18
CA PRO A 509 -35.48 -5.95 -11.18
C PRO A 509 -35.94 -6.80 -9.99
N VAL A 510 -36.14 -8.11 -10.18
CA VAL A 510 -36.60 -9.02 -9.12
C VAL A 510 -35.48 -9.23 -8.09
N GLU A 511 -34.27 -9.52 -8.56
CA GLU A 511 -33.06 -9.68 -7.77
C GLU A 511 -32.69 -8.36 -7.06
N ALA A 512 -32.79 -7.24 -7.77
CA ALA A 512 -32.57 -5.91 -7.19
C ALA A 512 -33.51 -5.62 -6.02
N LEU A 513 -34.82 -5.91 -6.16
CA LEU A 513 -35.79 -5.74 -5.08
C LEU A 513 -35.56 -6.71 -3.92
N ALA A 514 -35.14 -7.95 -4.19
CA ALA A 514 -34.79 -8.91 -3.15
C ALA A 514 -33.58 -8.44 -2.33
N ALA A 515 -32.58 -7.82 -2.97
CA ALA A 515 -31.45 -7.21 -2.27
C ALA A 515 -31.88 -6.03 -1.39
N VAL A 516 -32.78 -5.16 -1.88
CA VAL A 516 -33.38 -4.07 -1.10
C VAL A 516 -34.13 -4.60 0.12
N GLU A 517 -34.92 -5.66 -0.04
CA GLU A 517 -35.62 -6.31 1.07
C GLU A 517 -34.65 -6.86 2.12
N LYS A 518 -33.62 -7.59 1.67
CA LYS A 518 -32.59 -8.16 2.55
C LYS A 518 -31.89 -7.07 3.35
N GLU A 519 -31.54 -5.96 2.70
CA GLU A 519 -30.91 -4.82 3.35
C GLU A 519 -31.85 -4.13 4.34
N ALA A 520 -33.12 -3.90 3.99
CA ALA A 520 -34.11 -3.34 4.91
C ALA A 520 -34.24 -4.19 6.18
N ILE A 521 -34.32 -5.51 6.03
CA ILE A 521 -34.38 -6.45 7.16
C ILE A 521 -33.09 -6.42 7.99
N ARG A 522 -31.92 -6.32 7.35
CA ARG A 522 -30.64 -6.18 8.05
C ARG A 522 -30.61 -4.91 8.89
N ARG A 523 -31.02 -3.77 8.31
CA ARG A 523 -31.13 -2.48 9.03
C ARG A 523 -32.13 -2.56 10.18
N MET A 524 -33.21 -3.33 10.09
CA MET A 524 -34.13 -3.50 11.22
C MET A 524 -33.49 -4.19 12.43
N GLY A 525 -32.43 -4.98 12.25
CA GLY A 525 -31.78 -5.74 13.32
C GLY A 525 -32.67 -6.85 13.90
N ARG A 526 -32.17 -7.53 14.94
CA ARG A 526 -32.87 -8.60 15.67
C ARG A 526 -32.62 -8.46 17.18
N GLY A 527 -33.52 -9.02 17.99
CA GLY A 527 -33.41 -9.01 19.45
C GLY A 527 -33.27 -7.61 20.02
N GLU A 528 -32.32 -7.42 20.93
CA GLU A 528 -32.00 -6.13 21.57
C GLU A 528 -31.50 -5.05 20.60
N LYS A 529 -31.04 -5.44 19.40
CA LYS A 529 -30.57 -4.51 18.36
C LYS A 529 -31.68 -4.08 17.39
N LYS A 530 -32.94 -4.40 17.69
CA LYS A 530 -34.06 -4.06 16.81
C LYS A 530 -34.24 -2.54 16.74
N LYS A 531 -34.14 -1.96 15.55
CA LYS A 531 -34.36 -0.53 15.29
C LYS A 531 -35.44 -0.31 14.23
N LEU A 532 -36.14 0.81 14.34
CA LEU A 532 -37.13 1.23 13.34
C LEU A 532 -36.41 1.75 12.10
N VAL A 533 -36.83 1.32 10.91
CA VAL A 533 -36.35 1.84 9.64
C VAL A 533 -37.53 2.51 8.95
N SER A 534 -37.63 3.84 9.06
CA SER A 534 -38.71 4.60 8.42
C SER A 534 -38.49 4.76 6.91
N GLU A 535 -37.23 4.82 6.49
CA GLU A 535 -36.85 5.11 5.11
C GLU A 535 -35.64 4.27 4.68
N LEU A 536 -35.69 3.76 3.45
CA LEU A 536 -34.56 3.19 2.73
C LEU A 536 -34.41 3.96 1.41
N ALA A 537 -33.39 4.79 1.34
CA ALA A 537 -33.08 5.55 0.14
C ALA A 537 -32.29 4.70 -0.87
N LEU A 538 -32.70 4.77 -2.14
CA LEU A 538 -32.01 4.25 -3.30
C LEU A 538 -31.45 5.44 -4.08
N LEU A 539 -30.25 5.28 -4.65
CA LEU A 539 -29.61 6.36 -5.41
C LEU A 539 -29.90 6.27 -6.92
N GLU A 540 -30.60 5.22 -7.33
CA GLU A 540 -30.82 4.81 -8.71
C GLU A 540 -32.31 4.91 -9.07
N SER A 541 -32.58 5.35 -10.29
CA SER A 541 -33.92 5.28 -10.88
C SER A 541 -34.14 3.92 -11.56
N GLY A 542 -35.40 3.55 -11.78
CA GLY A 542 -35.79 2.40 -12.62
C GLY A 542 -36.71 1.43 -11.90
N LEU A 543 -36.50 1.17 -10.60
CA LEU A 543 -37.35 0.26 -9.84
C LEU A 543 -38.76 0.82 -9.64
N TRP A 544 -38.89 2.11 -9.28
CA TRP A 544 -40.21 2.73 -9.13
C TRP A 544 -40.89 2.93 -10.48
N SER A 545 -40.20 3.50 -11.46
CA SER A 545 -40.75 3.75 -12.79
C SER A 545 -41.12 2.48 -13.58
N GLY A 546 -40.35 1.39 -13.41
CA GLY A 546 -40.59 0.11 -14.09
C GLY A 546 -41.45 -0.89 -13.30
N HIS A 547 -41.36 -0.88 -11.96
CA HIS A 547 -41.90 -1.92 -11.07
C HIS A 547 -42.62 -1.35 -9.84
N ALA A 548 -43.37 -0.25 -10.01
CA ALA A 548 -44.09 0.43 -8.93
C ALA A 548 -44.99 -0.50 -8.10
N ALA A 549 -45.59 -1.52 -8.72
CA ALA A 549 -46.48 -2.45 -8.02
C ALA A 549 -45.70 -3.33 -7.03
N GLU A 550 -44.57 -3.88 -7.47
CA GLU A 550 -43.69 -4.74 -6.69
C GLU A 550 -43.01 -3.96 -5.57
N VAL A 551 -42.55 -2.73 -5.85
CA VAL A 551 -41.99 -1.84 -4.82
C VAL A 551 -43.05 -1.50 -3.77
N TRP A 552 -44.28 -1.20 -4.19
CA TRP A 552 -45.40 -0.93 -3.28
C TRP A 552 -45.70 -2.12 -2.37
N GLU A 553 -45.80 -3.34 -2.91
CA GLU A 553 -46.03 -4.54 -2.09
C GLU A 553 -44.84 -4.84 -1.14
N LEU A 554 -43.61 -4.55 -1.57
CA LEU A 554 -42.43 -4.69 -0.72
C LEU A 554 -42.48 -3.73 0.49
N GLU A 555 -42.84 -2.47 0.28
CA GLU A 555 -43.01 -1.52 1.38
C GLU A 555 -44.07 -1.97 2.39
N LEU A 556 -45.21 -2.49 1.92
CA LEU A 556 -46.26 -3.01 2.81
C LEU A 556 -45.74 -4.15 3.66
N ARG A 557 -45.08 -5.13 3.04
CA ARG A 557 -44.51 -6.30 3.71
C ARG A 557 -43.46 -5.92 4.75
N LEU A 558 -42.57 -4.98 4.42
CA LEU A 558 -41.57 -4.47 5.34
C LEU A 558 -42.20 -3.67 6.48
N SER A 559 -43.24 -2.89 6.19
CA SER A 559 -43.98 -2.12 7.19
C SER A 559 -44.70 -3.02 8.20
N GLU A 560 -45.36 -4.07 7.71
CA GLU A 560 -45.98 -5.12 8.54
C GLU A 560 -44.95 -5.80 9.43
N LYS A 561 -43.78 -6.13 8.89
CA LYS A 561 -42.71 -6.84 9.61
C LYS A 561 -42.16 -6.04 10.80
N GLN A 562 -42.00 -4.72 10.66
CA GLN A 562 -41.52 -3.88 11.77
C GLN A 562 -42.65 -3.27 12.62
N GLY A 563 -43.91 -3.34 12.16
CA GLY A 563 -45.06 -2.75 12.84
C GLY A 563 -45.12 -1.22 12.73
N ALA A 564 -44.48 -0.65 11.71
CA ALA A 564 -44.47 0.79 11.42
C ALA A 564 -44.15 1.04 9.94
N GLU A 565 -44.55 2.20 9.43
CA GLU A 565 -44.35 2.54 8.01
C GLU A 565 -42.86 2.53 7.63
N LEU A 566 -42.52 1.80 6.57
CA LEU A 566 -41.28 1.89 5.83
C LEU A 566 -41.56 2.46 4.43
N ARG A 567 -40.72 3.39 3.98
CA ARG A 567 -40.73 3.86 2.60
C ARG A 567 -39.41 3.61 1.90
N ILE A 568 -39.49 3.16 0.66
CA ILE A 568 -38.37 3.06 -0.28
C ILE A 568 -38.39 4.33 -1.12
N VAL A 569 -37.40 5.20 -0.91
CA VAL A 569 -37.29 6.50 -1.58
C VAL A 569 -36.27 6.37 -2.70
N ALA A 570 -36.59 6.87 -3.90
CA ALA A 570 -35.69 6.85 -5.04
C ALA A 570 -35.89 8.12 -5.90
N PRO A 571 -34.95 8.49 -6.78
CA PRO A 571 -35.08 9.70 -7.59
C PRO A 571 -36.34 9.74 -8.47
N ASP A 572 -36.86 8.58 -8.90
CA ASP A 572 -38.07 8.44 -9.71
C ASP A 572 -39.35 8.12 -8.90
N GLU A 573 -39.25 8.01 -7.57
CA GLU A 573 -40.38 7.64 -6.69
C GLU A 573 -41.56 8.63 -6.82
N GLY A 574 -41.30 9.93 -6.74
CA GLY A 574 -42.37 10.93 -6.61
C GLY A 574 -43.38 10.89 -7.77
N GLU A 575 -42.87 10.82 -9.02
CA GLU A 575 -43.72 10.74 -10.21
C GLU A 575 -44.35 9.35 -10.36
N ALA A 576 -43.57 8.29 -10.20
CA ALA A 576 -44.03 6.91 -10.39
C ALA A 576 -45.07 6.49 -9.34
N ARG A 577 -44.85 6.85 -8.07
CA ARG A 577 -45.82 6.60 -6.99
C ARG A 577 -47.11 7.37 -7.23
N ALA A 578 -47.05 8.66 -7.57
CA ALA A 578 -48.25 9.45 -7.84
C ALA A 578 -49.09 8.84 -8.99
N ALA A 579 -48.42 8.39 -10.07
CA ALA A 579 -49.08 7.68 -11.16
C ALA A 579 -49.70 6.34 -10.70
N PHE A 580 -48.99 5.56 -9.88
CA PHE A 580 -49.48 4.30 -9.35
C PHE A 580 -50.68 4.47 -8.41
N GLU A 581 -50.64 5.46 -7.52
CA GLU A 581 -51.73 5.79 -6.59
C GLU A 581 -53.00 6.22 -7.34
N LEU A 582 -52.84 7.06 -8.37
CA LEU A 582 -53.94 7.50 -9.23
C LEU A 582 -54.60 6.32 -9.96
N ALA A 583 -53.79 5.37 -10.43
CA ALA A 583 -54.27 4.16 -11.10
C ALA A 583 -54.90 3.14 -10.12
N ASN A 584 -54.51 3.15 -8.84
CA ASN A 584 -54.87 2.13 -7.86
C ASN A 584 -55.48 2.69 -6.55
N PRO A 585 -56.59 3.45 -6.60
CA PRO A 585 -57.18 4.06 -5.40
C PRO A 585 -57.63 3.03 -4.34
N GLY A 586 -57.91 1.79 -4.73
CA GLY A 586 -58.20 0.69 -3.81
C GLY A 586 -56.99 0.28 -2.97
N LYS A 587 -55.80 0.17 -3.57
CA LYS A 587 -54.54 -0.14 -2.88
C LYS A 587 -54.14 0.98 -1.91
N VAL A 588 -54.36 2.24 -2.29
CA VAL A 588 -54.12 3.41 -1.41
C VAL A 588 -54.99 3.34 -0.16
N LYS A 589 -56.29 3.05 -0.31
CA LYS A 589 -57.19 2.84 0.84
C LYS A 589 -56.74 1.65 1.70
N GLY A 590 -56.32 0.56 1.06
CA GLY A 590 -55.78 -0.62 1.74
C GLY A 590 -54.55 -0.31 2.58
N ARG A 591 -53.56 0.39 2.00
CA ARG A 591 -52.37 0.87 2.73
C ARG A 591 -52.76 1.77 3.90
N ALA A 592 -53.66 2.73 3.70
CA ALA A 592 -54.10 3.63 4.76
C ALA A 592 -54.84 2.91 5.91
N ALA A 593 -55.51 1.79 5.63
CA ALA A 593 -56.10 0.94 6.67
C ALA A 593 -55.00 0.16 7.40
N LEU A 594 -54.12 -0.51 6.65
CA LEU A 594 -52.99 -1.27 7.20
C LEU A 594 -52.13 -0.42 8.15
N LEU A 595 -51.70 0.76 7.70
CA LEU A 595 -50.84 1.65 8.48
C LEU A 595 -51.48 2.12 9.80
N LYS A 596 -52.82 2.15 9.91
CA LYS A 596 -53.51 2.48 11.17
C LYS A 596 -53.49 1.32 12.16
N ASP A 597 -53.44 0.09 11.64
CA ASP A 597 -53.48 -1.14 12.41
C ASP A 597 -52.06 -1.63 12.78
N LEU A 598 -51.01 -1.01 12.22
CA LEU A 598 -49.63 -1.30 12.56
C LEU A 598 -49.32 -0.87 14.00
N VAL A 599 -48.82 -1.83 14.79
CA VAL A 599 -48.33 -1.60 16.15
C VAL A 599 -46.90 -2.11 16.21
N VAL A 600 -45.98 -1.25 16.66
CA VAL A 600 -44.58 -1.61 16.86
C VAL A 600 -44.51 -2.75 17.89
N SER A 601 -44.03 -3.91 17.46
CA SER A 601 -43.89 -5.08 18.35
C SER A 601 -43.01 -4.73 19.57
N GLY A 602 -43.52 -4.97 20.77
CA GLY A 602 -42.86 -4.63 22.04
C GLY A 602 -41.54 -5.35 22.25
N GLY A 603 -40.45 -4.67 21.90
CA GLY A 603 -39.06 -5.02 22.25
C GLY A 603 -38.10 -3.82 22.20
N LEU A 604 -38.63 -2.63 21.92
CA LEU A 604 -37.87 -1.38 21.80
C LEU A 604 -37.63 -0.67 23.16
N PHE A 605 -38.27 -1.12 24.24
CA PHE A 605 -38.17 -0.51 25.58
C PHE A 605 -38.10 -1.58 26.68
N GLY A 606 -36.86 -2.00 27.01
CA GLY A 606 -36.33 -2.50 28.30
C GLY A 606 -36.96 -3.70 29.04
N GLU A 607 -36.14 -4.70 29.40
CA GLU A 607 -35.89 -5.20 30.78
C GLU A 607 -34.93 -6.41 30.79
N GLU A 608 -34.08 -6.50 31.81
CA GLU A 608 -33.04 -7.52 32.00
C GLU A 608 -33.60 -8.96 32.07
N GLY A 609 -32.91 -9.89 31.40
CA GLY A 609 -32.89 -11.32 31.73
C GLY A 609 -33.48 -12.26 30.69
N ASP A 610 -32.65 -12.99 29.95
CA ASP A 610 -32.32 -14.40 30.25
C ASP A 610 -31.25 -14.90 29.26
N GLU A 611 -30.19 -15.52 29.77
CA GLU A 611 -29.14 -16.17 28.97
C GLU A 611 -29.69 -17.48 28.38
N GLY A 612 -29.68 -17.64 27.05
CA GLY A 612 -30.01 -18.92 26.44
C GLY A 612 -30.04 -18.92 24.91
N ASP A 613 -29.20 -19.76 24.32
CA ASP A 613 -29.11 -20.17 22.91
C ASP A 613 -28.43 -19.21 21.92
N ASP A 614 -27.12 -19.02 22.14
CA ASP A 614 -26.15 -18.83 21.05
C ASP A 614 -25.92 -20.18 20.33
N ALA A 615 -26.71 -20.45 19.27
CA ALA A 615 -26.35 -21.42 18.24
C ALA A 615 -27.15 -21.21 16.93
N GLU A 616 -26.43 -21.34 15.82
CA GLU A 616 -26.94 -21.53 14.45
C GLU A 616 -27.52 -20.32 13.69
N LEU A 617 -26.62 -19.43 13.27
CA LEU A 617 -26.58 -18.99 11.86
C LEU A 617 -25.10 -18.87 11.48
N GLU A 618 -24.49 -20.01 11.16
CA GLU A 618 -23.19 -20.05 10.50
C GLU A 618 -23.26 -19.25 9.20
N ASP A 619 -22.41 -18.22 9.14
CA ASP A 619 -21.94 -17.64 7.89
C ASP A 619 -21.34 -18.78 7.06
N VAL A 620 -21.95 -19.06 5.91
CA VAL A 620 -21.30 -19.85 4.86
C VAL A 620 -20.25 -18.94 4.23
N GLU A 621 -19.13 -18.75 4.93
CA GLU A 621 -17.84 -18.54 4.29
C GLU A 621 -17.43 -19.89 3.69
N GLU A 622 -17.68 -20.06 2.39
CA GLU A 622 -17.07 -21.13 1.61
C GLU A 622 -15.55 -20.90 1.60
N SER A 623 -14.90 -21.54 2.56
CA SER A 623 -13.49 -21.87 2.54
C SER A 623 -13.30 -23.10 1.64
N GLU A 624 -13.06 -22.88 0.35
CA GLU A 624 -12.45 -23.90 -0.51
C GLU A 624 -10.93 -23.68 -0.58
N GLU A 625 -10.23 -24.08 0.48
CA GLU A 625 -8.84 -24.56 0.42
C GLU A 625 -8.69 -25.71 1.43
N ASP A 626 -8.77 -26.95 0.94
CA ASP A 626 -7.87 -28.07 1.30
C ASP A 626 -8.29 -29.35 0.55
N GLU A 627 -7.72 -29.56 -0.65
CA GLU A 627 -7.06 -30.82 -1.09
C GLU A 627 -6.12 -30.60 -2.29
#